data_AF-A0AAD8WUT0-F1
#
_entry.id   AF-A0AAD8WUT0-F1
#
_cell.length_a   1.000
_cell.length_b   1.000
_cell.length_c   1.000
_cell.angle_alpha   90.00
_cell.angle_beta   90.00
_cell.angle_gamma   90.00
#
_symmetry.space_group_name_H-M   'P 1'
#
loop_
_entity.id
_entity.type
_entity.pdbx_description
1 polymer ?
#
loop_
_entity_poly.entity_id
_entity_poly.type
_entity_poly.pdbx_seq_one_letter_code
_entity_poly.pdbx_strand_id
1 'polypeptide(L)' 'MAQQISKKRKFVADGVFLAELNEMLTRELGEDGFAGVEIRVTPMRTEIIVRATRTQNVLGTCISTHPFRSEQ' A
#
# COMPACT_ATOMS: atom_id res chain seq x y z
N MET A 1 -21.45 13.49 1.05
CA MET A 1 -22.12 13.17 -0.23
C MET A 1 -21.09 12.53 -1.15
N ALA A 2 -21.39 11.38 -1.77
CA ALA A 2 -20.50 10.81 -2.77
C ALA A 2 -20.57 11.66 -4.05
N GLN A 3 -19.47 12.29 -4.45
CA GLN A 3 -19.41 13.04 -5.70
C GLN A 3 -19.65 12.07 -6.85
N GLN A 4 -20.67 12.32 -7.69
CA GLN A 4 -20.91 11.55 -8.90
C GLN A 4 -19.78 11.84 -9.90
N ILE A 5 -18.75 10.99 -9.86
CA ILE A 5 -17.65 11.03 -10.83
C ILE A 5 -17.96 10.05 -11.97
N SER A 6 -17.60 10.42 -13.18
CA SER A 6 -17.75 9.51 -14.32
C SER A 6 -16.76 8.35 -14.19
N LYS A 7 -17.16 7.14 -14.62
CA LYS A 7 -16.31 5.94 -14.53
C LYS A 7 -14.90 6.18 -15.12
N LYS A 8 -14.82 6.89 -16.25
CA LYS A 8 -13.55 7.29 -16.88
C LYS A 8 -12.66 8.12 -15.94
N ARG A 9 -13.23 9.16 -15.30
CA ARG A 9 -12.50 10.00 -14.36
C ARG A 9 -12.10 9.24 -13.10
N LYS A 10 -12.92 8.28 -12.65
CA LYS A 10 -12.57 7.38 -11.55
C LYS A 10 -11.32 6.55 -11.88
N PHE A 11 -11.29 5.88 -13.04
CA PHE A 11 -10.12 5.10 -13.46
C PHE A 11 -8.85 5.94 -13.59
N VAL A 12 -8.97 7.16 -14.11
CA VAL A 12 -7.83 8.08 -14.19
C VAL A 12 -7.36 8.47 -12.79
N ALA A 13 -8.26 8.85 -11.89
CA ALA A 13 -7.91 9.21 -10.51
C ALA A 13 -7.27 8.04 -9.76
N ASP A 14 -7.83 6.84 -9.88
CA ASP A 14 -7.31 5.62 -9.24
C ASP A 14 -5.91 5.26 -9.80
N GLY A 15 -5.69 5.42 -11.11
CA GLY A 15 -4.40 5.18 -11.76
C GLY A 15 -3.33 6.22 -11.41
N VAL A 16 -3.71 7.49 -11.34
CA VAL A 16 -2.81 8.58 -10.90
C VAL A 16 -2.39 8.35 -9.44
N PHE A 17 -3.35 8.01 -8.57
CA PHE A 17 -3.06 7.70 -7.17
C PHE A 17 -2.09 6.53 -7.02
N LEU A 18 -2.27 5.44 -7.80
CA LEU A 18 -1.34 4.32 -7.79
C LEU A 18 0.07 4.73 -8.26
N ALA A 19 0.17 5.53 -9.32
CA ALA A 19 1.45 5.98 -9.86
C ALA A 19 2.20 6.87 -8.87
N GLU A 20 1.52 7.85 -8.27
CA GLU A 20 2.09 8.73 -7.24
C GLU A 20 2.58 7.93 -6.03
N LEU A 21 1.77 7.01 -5.54
CA LEU A 21 2.11 6.20 -4.37
C LEU A 21 3.29 5.25 -4.66
N ASN A 22 3.32 4.66 -5.85
CA ASN A 22 4.45 3.83 -6.29
C ASN A 22 5.75 4.66 -6.40
N GLU A 23 5.68 5.87 -6.97
CA GLU A 23 6.84 6.75 -7.08
C GLU A 23 7.36 7.20 -5.72
N MET A 24 6.45 7.57 -4.81
CA MET A 24 6.81 7.94 -3.44
C MET A 24 7.54 6.80 -2.72
N LEU A 25 6.96 5.59 -2.71
CA LEU A 25 7.55 4.44 -2.02
C LEU A 25 8.85 3.94 -2.68
N THR A 26 8.96 4.06 -4.00
CA THR A 26 10.21 3.69 -4.70
C THR A 26 11.35 4.63 -4.33
N ARG A 27 11.08 5.93 -4.16
CA ARG A 27 12.10 6.91 -3.77
C ARG A 27 12.56 6.74 -2.33
N GLU A 28 11.63 6.48 -1.41
CA GLU A 28 11.94 6.36 0.01
C GLU A 28 12.49 4.98 0.39
N LEU A 29 11.92 3.89 -0.17
CA LEU A 29 12.18 2.51 0.25
C LEU A 29 12.81 1.65 -0.86
N GLY A 30 13.23 2.26 -1.96
CA GLY A 30 13.89 1.56 -3.07
C GLY A 30 15.17 0.85 -2.61
N GLU A 31 15.96 1.51 -1.77
CA GLU A 31 17.19 0.95 -1.21
C GLU A 31 16.91 -0.17 -0.19
N ASP A 32 15.76 -0.13 0.46
CA ASP A 32 15.33 -1.14 1.42
C ASP A 32 14.68 -2.37 0.78
N GLY A 33 14.53 -2.38 -0.55
CA GLY A 33 14.04 -3.54 -1.30
C GLY A 33 12.53 -3.52 -1.52
N PHE A 34 11.94 -2.33 -1.66
CA PHE A 34 10.59 -2.19 -2.22
C PHE A 34 10.52 -2.83 -3.62
N ALA A 35 9.51 -3.67 -3.85
CA ALA A 35 9.30 -4.39 -5.11
C ALA A 35 8.03 -3.92 -5.86
N GLY A 36 7.10 -3.26 -5.17
CA GLY A 36 5.90 -2.72 -5.78
C GLY A 36 4.74 -2.59 -4.81
N VAL A 37 3.66 -1.95 -5.28
CA VAL A 37 2.43 -1.74 -4.51
C VAL A 37 1.20 -2.16 -5.30
N GLU A 38 0.27 -2.83 -4.63
CA GLU A 38 -1.04 -3.19 -5.17
C GLU A 38 -2.13 -2.58 -4.30
N ILE A 39 -3.14 -1.99 -4.93
CA ILE A 39 -4.27 -1.39 -4.23
C ILE A 39 -5.52 -2.22 -4.51
N ARG A 40 -6.13 -2.74 -3.46
CA ARG A 40 -7.41 -3.45 -3.52
C ARG A 40 -8.49 -2.62 -2.86
N VAL A 41 -9.37 -2.04 -3.68
CA VAL A 41 -10.49 -1.23 -3.19
C VAL A 41 -11.71 -2.13 -3.00
N THR A 42 -12.20 -2.24 -1.77
CA THR A 42 -13.54 -2.75 -1.48
C THR A 42 -14.41 -1.60 -0.97
N PRO A 43 -15.75 -1.68 -1.08
CA PRO A 43 -16.63 -0.62 -0.59
C PRO A 43 -16.47 -0.32 0.91
N MET A 44 -16.02 -1.31 1.68
CA MET A 44 -15.88 -1.21 3.15
C MET A 44 -14.46 -0.84 3.59
N ARG A 45 -13.45 -1.22 2.82
CA ARG A 45 -12.03 -0.95 3.12
C ARG A 45 -11.19 -0.90 1.85
N THR A 46 -10.22 0.00 1.83
CA THR A 46 -9.14 -0.02 0.85
C THR A 46 -7.91 -0.65 1.49
N GLU A 47 -7.39 -1.68 0.85
CA GLU A 47 -6.17 -2.37 1.26
C GLU A 47 -5.02 -1.95 0.35
N ILE A 48 -3.90 -1.54 0.94
CA ILE A 48 -2.66 -1.19 0.25
C ILE A 48 -1.67 -2.30 0.58
N ILE A 49 -1.31 -3.09 -0.42
CA ILE A 49 -0.44 -4.26 -0.28
C ILE A 49 0.93 -3.86 -0.81
N VAL A 50 1.89 -3.74 0.10
CA VAL A 50 3.29 -3.43 -0.24
C VAL A 50 4.06 -4.73 -0.40
N ARG A 51 4.67 -4.93 -1.57
CA ARG A 51 5.59 -6.03 -1.83
C ARG A 51 7.02 -5.54 -1.63
N ALA A 52 7.81 -6.27 -0.86
CA ALA A 52 9.20 -5.95 -0.61
C ALA A 52 10.01 -7.23 -0.42
N THR A 53 11.29 -7.20 -0.80
CA THR A 53 12.24 -8.30 -0.59
C THR A 53 12.74 -8.36 0.86
N ARG A 54 12.84 -7.20 1.53
CA ARG A 54 13.22 -7.08 2.96
C ARG A 54 12.12 -6.36 3.74
N THR A 55 11.10 -7.12 4.15
CA THR A 55 9.93 -6.56 4.86
C THR A 55 10.28 -5.89 6.19
N GLN A 56 11.33 -6.33 6.88
CA GLN A 56 11.74 -5.75 8.17
C GLN A 56 12.25 -4.30 8.04
N ASN A 57 13.02 -4.01 7.00
CA ASN A 57 13.51 -2.65 6.76
C ASN A 57 12.36 -1.72 6.34
N VAL A 58 11.45 -2.22 5.52
CA VAL A 58 10.25 -1.49 5.07
C VAL A 58 9.27 -1.19 6.21
N LEU A 59 9.14 -2.09 7.19
CA LEU A 59 8.26 -1.92 8.35
C LEU A 59 8.93 -1.19 9.52
N GLY A 60 10.26 -1.11 9.53
CA GLY A 60 11.04 -0.55 10.64
C GLY A 60 11.01 -1.43 11.92
N THR A 61 11.53 -0.89 13.02
CA THR A 61 11.75 -1.62 14.29
C THR A 61 10.50 -1.77 15.16
N CYS A 62 9.30 -1.50 14.65
CA CYS A 62 8.09 -1.35 15.48
C CYS A 62 7.01 -2.40 15.17
N ILE A 63 7.30 -3.69 15.35
CA ILE A 63 6.25 -4.71 15.50
C ILE A 63 6.45 -5.68 16.69
N SER A 64 7.39 -5.42 17.60
CA SER A 64 7.51 -6.20 18.85
C SER A 64 7.17 -5.38 20.10
N THR A 65 5.87 -5.24 20.38
CA THR A 65 5.40 -5.38 21.77
C THR A 65 4.18 -6.25 21.97
N HIS A 66 3.63 -6.91 20.94
CA HIS A 66 2.70 -8.02 21.17
C HIS A 66 3.06 -9.17 20.22
N PRO A 67 3.75 -10.23 20.68
CA PRO A 67 3.91 -11.42 19.88
C PRO A 67 2.51 -11.96 19.57
N PHE A 68 2.20 -12.13 18.29
CA PHE A 68 1.04 -12.89 17.86
C PHE A 68 1.25 -14.32 18.35
N ARG A 69 0.68 -14.60 19.53
CA ARG A 69 0.65 -15.89 20.20
C ARG A 69 -0.10 -16.87 19.28
N SER A 70 0.65 -17.59 18.46
CA SER A 70 0.21 -18.85 17.89
C SER A 70 0.20 -19.90 19.00
N GLU A 71 -0.90 -19.95 19.75
CA GLU A 71 -1.34 -21.19 20.39
C GLU A 71 -2.59 -21.63 19.62
N GLN A 72 -2.38 -22.50 18.64
CA GLN A 72 -3.12 -23.75 18.43
C GLN A 72 -2.18 -24.76 17.76
#